data_AF-A0A183NDR4-F1
#
_entry.id   AF-A0A183NDR4-F1
#
_cell.length_a   1.000
_cell.length_b   1.000
_cell.length_c   1.000
_cell.angle_alpha   90.00
_cell.angle_beta   90.00
_cell.angle_gamma   90.00
#
_symmetry.space_group_name_H-M   'P 1'
#
loop_
_entity.id
_entity.type
_entity.pdbx_description
1 polymer ?
#
loop_
_entity_poly.entity_id
_entity_poly.type
_entity_poly.pdbx_seq_one_letter_code
_entity_poly.pdbx_strand_id
1 'polypeptide(L)'
;MNIALNFMFPFSLESFRRKWCGLMIADDTLQFRSEMIELVLLAFNSLPIKIFERTGYLGADPQLLGSILVSTNNCARFEKRLDTWICSVCSEVFFFGPSEIFCETASDNTFRFGREKFILNLRKCIISLESLHIHGNFIEKSNVFKAILQPFLNNPSTHNTNELITTFHSLINPLIHYYLDKFLNSEERKENTNNPDGNLEYLQSEKPTNLLLQLINTYHYLKEEGSSNEFLTLTHIIHLLGECCLITRYTMNKTLKTLLTVLAIKPKWQDNVRKECKQFLEIQYNHKTQRSASLCSHPLSHLCMSLEHTKCLVWTKALIQETLRLCVPGWPFGCLRQALRDGEILNQDIAEGELVLFDEPSYYSDPDLWAADETGEGPTKYQPHRVFDPNRFIEKRPIAGNSTMLELSLPAHWARSVFQRYTVCVPYQFIYLMLTTTLVHFFGTAWESYLTDEQIKPDYTDDSLIWSNDLPKADLRINFP
;
A
#
# COMPACT_ATOMS: atom_id res chain seq x y z
N MET A 1 -17.62 1.96 25.95
CA MET A 1 -17.10 2.70 24.77
C MET A 1 -16.73 4.12 25.24
N ASN A 2 -15.61 4.24 25.97
CA ASN A 2 -15.12 5.53 26.51
C ASN A 2 -13.59 5.50 26.68
N ILE A 3 -12.94 4.61 25.93
CA ILE A 3 -11.49 4.50 25.86
C ILE A 3 -11.13 5.17 24.53
N ALA A 4 -10.34 6.23 24.62
CA ALA A 4 -9.34 6.62 23.61
C ALA A 4 -9.63 7.69 22.55
N LEU A 5 -10.46 8.72 22.80
CA LEU A 5 -10.30 9.99 22.05
C LEU A 5 -8.92 10.65 22.34
N ASN A 6 -8.43 10.52 23.57
CA ASN A 6 -7.10 11.02 23.98
C ASN A 6 -5.90 10.26 23.36
N PHE A 7 -6.11 9.09 22.74
CA PHE A 7 -5.03 8.37 22.04
C PHE A 7 -4.86 8.82 20.59
N MET A 8 -5.90 9.40 19.97
CA MET A 8 -5.84 9.72 18.54
C MET A 8 -5.10 11.02 18.25
N PHE A 9 -5.04 11.95 19.21
CA PHE A 9 -4.32 13.23 19.05
C PHE A 9 -3.72 13.68 20.39
N PRO A 10 -2.48 13.29 20.70
CA PRO A 10 -1.75 13.89 21.83
C PRO A 10 -1.67 15.41 21.65
N PHE A 11 -2.21 16.18 22.60
CA PHE A 11 -2.12 17.65 22.64
C PHE A 11 -0.66 18.16 22.58
N SER A 12 0.32 17.29 22.90
CA SER A 12 1.75 17.57 22.85
C SER A 12 2.35 17.79 21.45
N LEU A 13 1.57 17.63 20.37
CA LEU A 13 2.05 17.63 18.98
C LEU A 13 1.83 18.94 18.22
N GLU A 14 1.17 19.93 18.80
CA GLU A 14 0.71 21.14 18.10
C GLU A 14 1.87 21.84 17.33
N SER A 15 3.04 21.97 17.96
CA SER A 15 4.22 22.57 17.33
C SER A 15 4.79 21.81 16.12
N PHE A 16 4.62 20.49 16.06
CA PHE A 16 5.03 19.68 14.91
C PHE A 16 4.01 19.81 13.78
N ARG A 17 2.71 19.75 14.11
CA ARG A 17 1.62 19.84 13.12
C ARG A 17 1.65 21.15 12.36
N ARG A 18 1.91 22.26 13.05
CA ARG A 18 2.07 23.60 12.42
C ARG A 18 3.24 23.70 11.43
N LYS A 19 4.21 22.77 11.51
CA LYS A 19 5.40 22.73 10.62
C LYS A 19 5.31 21.64 9.57
N TRP A 20 4.33 20.75 9.69
CA TRP A 20 4.09 19.67 8.75
C TRP A 20 3.02 20.09 7.77
N CYS A 21 3.27 19.88 6.48
CA CYS A 21 2.42 20.37 5.39
C CYS A 21 1.84 19.20 4.57
N GLY A 22 1.72 18.03 5.19
CA GLY A 22 1.08 16.85 4.59
C GLY A 22 -0.44 16.84 4.80
N LEU A 23 -1.13 15.90 4.16
CA LEU A 23 -2.58 15.76 4.22
C LEU A 23 -3.09 15.19 5.54
N MET A 24 -2.29 14.42 6.27
CA MET A 24 -2.72 13.67 7.45
C MET A 24 -2.39 14.36 8.76
N ILE A 25 -1.17 14.90 8.91
CA ILE A 25 -0.66 15.35 10.21
C ILE A 25 -0.82 16.87 10.40
N ALA A 26 -1.01 17.65 9.34
CA ALA A 26 -1.14 19.11 9.43
C ALA A 26 -2.48 19.56 10.03
N ASP A 27 -2.48 20.66 10.81
CA ASP A 27 -3.65 21.22 11.51
C ASP A 27 -4.24 22.46 10.80
N ASP A 28 -3.40 23.29 10.18
CA ASP A 28 -3.72 24.69 9.81
C ASP A 28 -3.31 25.10 8.37
N THR A 29 -2.59 24.24 7.63
CA THR A 29 -2.23 24.47 6.21
C THR A 29 -3.30 23.99 5.22
N LEU A 30 -4.50 23.72 5.73
CA LEU A 30 -5.61 22.99 5.11
C LEU A 30 -6.47 23.79 4.12
N GLN A 31 -6.19 25.08 3.89
CA GLN A 31 -6.90 25.88 2.88
C GLN A 31 -6.87 25.24 1.49
N PHE A 32 -5.86 24.42 1.20
CA PHE A 32 -5.67 23.76 -0.11
C PHE A 32 -5.68 22.23 -0.05
N ARG A 33 -6.39 21.65 0.94
CA ARG A 33 -6.44 20.19 1.12
C ARG A 33 -7.02 19.48 -0.10
N SER A 34 -8.05 20.04 -0.70
CA SER A 34 -8.75 19.46 -1.85
C SER A 34 -7.82 19.36 -3.04
N GLU A 35 -7.05 20.42 -3.30
CA GLU A 35 -6.06 20.54 -4.36
C GLU A 35 -4.88 19.58 -4.13
N MET A 36 -4.42 19.46 -2.88
CA MET A 36 -3.41 18.44 -2.52
C MET A 36 -3.93 17.02 -2.71
N ILE A 37 -5.19 16.73 -2.37
CA ILE A 37 -5.81 15.42 -2.60
C ILE A 37 -5.89 15.15 -4.10
N GLU A 38 -6.36 16.11 -4.89
CA GLU A 38 -6.45 15.98 -6.34
C GLU A 38 -5.10 15.68 -6.98
N LEU A 39 -4.07 16.47 -6.64
CA LEU A 39 -2.68 16.24 -7.09
C LEU A 39 -2.22 14.81 -6.80
N VAL A 40 -2.44 14.33 -5.58
CA VAL A 40 -2.03 13.00 -5.14
C VAL A 40 -2.76 11.90 -5.90
N LEU A 41 -4.09 12.01 -5.99
CA LEU A 41 -4.91 10.99 -6.65
C LEU A 41 -4.57 10.92 -8.15
N LEU A 42 -4.38 12.05 -8.82
CA LEU A 42 -3.94 12.10 -10.22
C LEU A 42 -2.55 11.49 -10.40
N ALA A 43 -1.59 11.79 -9.50
CA ALA A 43 -0.25 11.21 -9.57
C ALA A 43 -0.26 9.69 -9.39
N PHE A 44 -1.07 9.15 -8.48
CA PHE A 44 -1.25 7.70 -8.32
C PHE A 44 -1.93 7.05 -9.53
N ASN A 45 -2.96 7.69 -10.09
CA ASN A 45 -3.67 7.19 -11.26
C ASN A 45 -2.79 7.18 -12.52
N SER A 46 -1.78 8.06 -12.56
CA SER A 46 -0.81 8.15 -13.65
C SER A 46 0.36 7.15 -13.51
N LEU A 47 0.40 6.35 -12.44
CA LEU A 47 1.45 5.32 -12.30
C LEU A 47 1.26 4.20 -13.32
N PRO A 48 2.27 3.91 -14.15
CA PRO A 48 2.16 2.86 -15.16
C PRO A 48 2.10 1.48 -14.50
N ILE A 49 1.15 0.63 -14.88
CA ILE A 49 0.97 -0.70 -14.27
C ILE A 49 2.23 -1.58 -14.27
N LYS A 50 3.14 -1.36 -15.23
CA LYS A 50 4.45 -2.04 -15.34
C LYS A 50 5.36 -1.81 -14.12
N ILE A 51 5.19 -0.71 -13.37
CA ILE A 51 5.93 -0.46 -12.13
C ILE A 51 5.65 -1.55 -11.10
N PHE A 52 4.39 -1.96 -10.96
CA PHE A 52 3.99 -2.96 -9.98
C PHE A 52 4.55 -4.33 -10.35
N GLU A 53 4.50 -4.74 -11.63
CA GLU A 53 5.06 -6.01 -12.08
C GLU A 53 6.55 -6.11 -11.72
N ARG A 54 7.35 -5.13 -12.13
CA ARG A 54 8.79 -5.19 -11.88
C ARG A 54 9.12 -5.11 -10.39
N THR A 55 8.42 -4.27 -9.64
CA THR A 55 8.59 -4.19 -8.19
C THR A 55 8.25 -5.54 -7.52
N GLY A 56 7.21 -6.23 -7.98
CA GLY A 56 6.89 -7.59 -7.54
C GLY A 56 8.03 -8.58 -7.83
N TYR A 57 8.56 -8.56 -9.06
CA TYR A 57 9.72 -9.37 -9.45
C TYR A 57 10.94 -9.10 -8.57
N LEU A 58 11.34 -7.83 -8.42
CA LEU A 58 12.47 -7.41 -7.57
C LEU A 58 12.27 -7.84 -6.13
N GLY A 59 11.04 -7.72 -5.63
CA GLY A 59 10.63 -8.11 -4.29
C GLY A 59 10.77 -9.62 -4.05
N ALA A 60 10.45 -10.45 -5.04
CA ALA A 60 10.48 -11.89 -4.93
C ALA A 60 11.86 -12.50 -5.21
N ASP A 61 12.70 -11.83 -6.00
CA ASP A 61 13.99 -12.39 -6.43
C ASP A 61 14.95 -12.53 -5.22
N PRO A 62 15.38 -13.77 -4.88
CA PRO A 62 16.27 -14.02 -3.75
C PRO A 62 17.67 -13.41 -3.90
N GLN A 63 18.07 -13.03 -5.12
CA GLN A 63 19.34 -12.33 -5.38
C GLN A 63 19.21 -10.81 -5.21
N LEU A 64 17.97 -10.29 -5.21
CA LEU A 64 17.65 -8.87 -5.13
C LEU A 64 17.02 -8.54 -3.77
N LEU A 65 15.83 -7.94 -3.74
CA LEU A 65 15.17 -7.54 -2.50
C LEU A 65 14.63 -8.75 -1.73
N GLY A 66 14.33 -9.87 -2.40
CA GLY A 66 13.90 -11.11 -1.77
C GLY A 66 14.94 -11.65 -0.77
N SER A 67 16.23 -11.36 -0.98
CA SER A 67 17.31 -11.71 -0.04
C SER A 67 17.04 -11.21 1.39
N ILE A 68 16.37 -10.06 1.56
CA ILE A 68 16.01 -9.48 2.86
C ILE A 68 15.12 -10.45 3.66
N LEU A 69 14.26 -11.20 2.97
CA LEU A 69 13.31 -12.14 3.54
C LEU A 69 13.89 -13.54 3.79
N VAL A 70 15.14 -13.82 3.39
CA VAL A 70 15.82 -15.10 3.70
C VAL A 70 17.15 -14.91 4.41
N SER A 71 17.60 -13.66 4.59
CA SER A 71 18.87 -13.35 5.23
C SER A 71 18.95 -13.89 6.66
N THR A 72 19.74 -14.95 6.83
CA THR A 72 20.12 -15.53 8.14
C THR A 72 21.21 -14.71 8.83
N ASN A 73 21.97 -13.91 8.08
CA ASN A 73 23.13 -13.14 8.57
C ASN A 73 22.80 -12.11 9.67
N ASN A 74 21.53 -11.76 9.86
CA ASN A 74 21.12 -10.75 10.84
C ASN A 74 20.37 -11.29 12.07
N CYS A 75 20.11 -12.61 12.18
CA CYS A 75 19.25 -13.23 13.21
C CYS A 75 17.96 -12.43 13.50
N ALA A 76 17.49 -11.68 12.53
CA ALA A 76 16.42 -10.71 12.71
C ALA A 76 15.09 -11.44 12.63
N ARG A 77 14.22 -11.18 13.62
CA ARG A 77 12.84 -11.69 13.61
C ARG A 77 12.14 -11.31 12.30
N PHE A 78 11.27 -12.19 11.81
CA PHE A 78 10.56 -12.02 10.53
C PHE A 78 9.92 -10.64 10.39
N GLU A 79 9.33 -10.10 11.46
CA GLU A 79 8.66 -8.80 11.44
C GLU A 79 9.61 -7.66 11.06
N LYS A 80 10.89 -7.74 11.49
CA LYS A 80 11.91 -6.75 11.12
C LYS A 80 12.38 -6.93 9.68
N ARG A 81 12.51 -8.17 9.21
CA ARG A 81 12.88 -8.49 7.82
C ARG A 81 11.78 -8.03 6.86
N LEU A 82 10.53 -8.39 7.13
CA LEU A 82 9.36 -7.96 6.36
C LEU A 82 9.23 -6.44 6.33
N ASP A 83 9.38 -5.76 7.46
CA ASP A 83 9.31 -4.30 7.51
C ASP A 83 10.41 -3.62 6.69
N THR A 84 11.63 -4.18 6.69
CA THR A 84 12.72 -3.69 5.85
C THR A 84 12.44 -3.92 4.37
N TRP A 85 11.95 -5.12 4.02
CA TRP A 85 11.55 -5.47 2.67
C TRP A 85 10.45 -4.55 2.13
N ILE A 86 9.41 -4.28 2.92
CA ILE A 86 8.32 -3.35 2.55
C ILE A 86 8.89 -1.97 2.24
N CYS A 87 9.79 -1.43 3.08
CA CYS A 87 10.41 -0.13 2.82
C CYS A 87 11.21 -0.13 1.51
N SER A 88 11.96 -1.20 1.21
CA SER A 88 12.73 -1.31 -0.02
C SER A 88 11.83 -1.30 -1.26
N VAL A 89 10.77 -2.12 -1.23
CA VAL A 89 9.77 -2.25 -2.31
C VAL A 89 8.98 -0.96 -2.50
N CYS A 90 8.54 -0.31 -1.43
CA CYS A 90 7.86 0.99 -1.52
C CYS A 90 8.79 2.08 -2.07
N SER A 91 10.08 2.02 -1.75
CA SER A 91 11.05 3.00 -2.26
C SER A 91 11.26 2.88 -3.76
N GLU A 92 11.17 1.68 -4.34
CA GLU A 92 11.17 1.50 -5.79
C GLU A 92 9.99 2.22 -6.45
N VAL A 93 8.81 2.07 -5.87
CA VAL A 93 7.58 2.63 -6.44
C VAL A 93 7.52 4.15 -6.25
N PHE A 94 8.00 4.65 -5.11
CA PHE A 94 7.86 6.06 -4.76
C PHE A 94 9.00 6.94 -5.25
N PHE A 95 10.24 6.44 -5.26
CA PHE A 95 11.40 7.29 -5.48
C PHE A 95 12.27 6.92 -6.67
N PHE A 96 12.50 5.64 -6.95
CA PHE A 96 13.52 5.25 -7.93
C PHE A 96 12.93 4.86 -9.29
N GLY A 97 11.85 4.10 -9.28
CA GLY A 97 11.17 3.63 -10.49
C GLY A 97 11.96 2.58 -11.28
N PRO A 98 11.35 2.00 -12.33
CA PRO A 98 11.96 0.87 -13.04
C PRO A 98 12.96 1.26 -14.15
N SER A 99 12.74 2.37 -14.85
CA SER A 99 13.53 2.71 -16.05
C SER A 99 14.83 3.48 -15.77
N GLU A 100 15.04 3.88 -14.52
CA GLU A 100 16.31 4.44 -14.07
C GLU A 100 17.22 3.32 -13.60
N ILE A 101 18.12 2.98 -14.50
CA ILE A 101 19.43 2.40 -14.31
C ILE A 101 19.95 2.62 -12.87
N PHE A 102 19.68 1.64 -12.01
CA PHE A 102 20.74 0.99 -11.25
C PHE A 102 20.75 -0.47 -11.71
N CYS A 103 21.08 -0.67 -12.99
CA CYS A 103 21.51 -1.99 -13.44
C CYS A 103 22.65 -2.43 -12.53
N GLU A 104 22.57 -3.67 -12.07
CA GLU A 104 23.61 -4.42 -11.38
C GLU A 104 24.91 -4.59 -12.20
N THR A 105 25.02 -3.90 -13.33
CA THR A 105 26.20 -3.80 -14.18
C THR A 105 27.02 -2.53 -13.97
N ALA A 106 26.57 -1.59 -13.13
CA ALA A 106 27.46 -0.52 -12.67
C ALA A 106 28.42 -1.10 -11.61
N SER A 107 29.66 -1.34 -12.00
CA SER A 107 30.79 -1.72 -11.13
C SER A 107 31.11 -0.71 -10.01
N ASP A 108 30.27 0.31 -9.82
CA ASP A 108 30.43 1.37 -8.83
C ASP A 108 29.64 1.06 -7.56
N ASN A 109 30.31 0.37 -6.63
CA ASN A 109 29.82 0.08 -5.29
C ASN A 109 29.28 1.32 -4.54
N THR A 110 29.75 2.52 -4.88
CA THR A 110 29.44 3.80 -4.23
C THR A 110 27.94 4.14 -4.22
N PHE A 111 27.20 3.79 -5.29
CA PHE A 111 25.77 4.10 -5.38
C PHE A 111 24.86 3.05 -4.72
N ARG A 112 25.26 1.77 -4.75
CA ARG A 112 24.54 0.70 -4.04
C ARG A 112 24.52 0.96 -2.53
N PHE A 113 25.65 1.40 -1.98
CA PHE A 113 25.74 1.84 -0.58
C PHE A 113 24.89 3.09 -0.28
N GLY A 114 24.73 4.00 -1.24
CA GLY A 114 23.86 5.17 -1.11
C GLY A 114 22.38 4.80 -0.99
N ARG A 115 21.92 3.85 -1.80
CA ARG A 115 20.52 3.41 -1.84
C ARG A 115 20.09 2.62 -0.60
N GLU A 116 20.89 1.66 -0.17
CA GLU A 116 20.63 0.92 1.07
C GLU A 116 20.61 1.87 2.28
N LYS A 117 21.55 2.82 2.32
CA LYS A 117 21.58 3.87 3.34
C LYS A 117 20.33 4.76 3.29
N PHE A 118 19.86 5.14 2.10
CA PHE A 118 18.61 5.88 1.93
C PHE A 118 17.43 5.11 2.51
N ILE A 119 17.24 3.84 2.13
CA ILE A 119 16.12 3.00 2.58
C ILE A 119 16.16 2.85 4.12
N LEU A 120 17.35 2.61 4.68
CA LEU A 120 17.52 2.51 6.14
C LEU A 120 17.16 3.82 6.86
N ASN A 121 17.56 4.96 6.31
CA ASN A 121 17.24 6.27 6.88
C ASN A 121 15.74 6.59 6.72
N LEU A 122 15.15 6.35 5.55
CA LEU A 122 13.72 6.52 5.30
C LEU A 122 12.92 5.70 6.31
N ARG A 123 13.26 4.42 6.47
CA ARG A 123 12.61 3.52 7.42
C ARG A 123 12.66 4.06 8.85
N LYS A 124 13.81 4.56 9.31
CA LYS A 124 13.93 5.17 10.65
C LYS A 124 13.02 6.39 10.80
N CYS A 125 12.98 7.25 9.79
CA CYS A 125 12.15 8.45 9.83
C CYS A 125 10.67 8.11 9.82
N ILE A 126 10.24 7.13 9.02
CA ILE A 126 8.84 6.66 8.96
C ILE A 126 8.39 6.01 10.27
N ILE A 127 9.23 5.17 10.89
CA ILE A 127 8.93 4.59 12.21
C ILE A 127 8.82 5.70 13.27
N SER A 128 9.65 6.74 13.16
CA SER A 128 9.61 7.89 14.08
C SER A 128 8.33 8.71 13.88
N LEU A 129 7.91 8.94 12.63
CA LEU A 129 6.62 9.58 12.33
C LEU A 129 5.44 8.76 12.85
N GLU A 130 5.45 7.45 12.66
CA GLU A 130 4.41 6.55 13.18
C GLU A 130 4.31 6.65 14.70
N SER A 131 5.45 6.52 15.40
CA SER A 131 5.51 6.64 16.86
C SER A 131 5.03 8.00 17.34
N LEU A 132 5.45 9.06 16.66
CA LEU A 132 5.07 10.42 16.99
C LEU A 132 3.56 10.62 16.86
N HIS A 133 2.95 10.08 15.78
CA HIS A 133 1.51 10.15 15.56
C HIS A 133 0.72 9.34 16.60
N ILE A 134 1.13 8.10 16.88
CA ILE A 134 0.38 7.19 17.76
C ILE A 134 0.58 7.54 19.25
N HIS A 135 1.80 7.87 19.67
CA HIS A 135 2.17 8.01 21.08
C HIS A 135 2.42 9.45 21.52
N GLY A 136 2.53 10.40 20.57
CA GLY A 136 2.85 11.79 20.89
C GLY A 136 4.30 12.03 21.32
N ASN A 137 5.15 11.00 21.20
CA ASN A 137 6.56 11.04 21.54
C ASN A 137 7.41 10.14 20.62
N PHE A 138 8.73 10.36 20.67
CA PHE A 138 9.70 9.52 19.98
C PHE A 138 10.04 8.32 20.88
N ILE A 139 9.87 7.10 20.38
CA ILE A 139 10.39 5.92 21.08
C ILE A 139 11.91 5.88 20.90
N GLU A 140 12.67 6.26 21.94
CA GLU A 140 14.03 5.75 22.08
C GLU A 140 13.98 4.26 22.41
N LYS A 141 14.75 3.46 21.67
CA LYS A 141 14.81 1.98 21.75
C LYS A 141 15.07 1.39 23.14
N SER A 142 15.36 2.17 24.17
CA SER A 142 15.80 1.64 25.46
C SER A 142 14.68 1.29 26.43
N ASN A 143 13.41 1.70 26.23
CA ASN A 143 12.41 1.55 27.29
C ASN A 143 10.95 1.53 26.80
N VAL A 144 10.54 0.46 26.12
CA VAL A 144 9.15 0.21 25.70
C VAL A 144 8.17 0.27 26.88
N PHE A 145 8.57 -0.22 28.05
CA PHE A 145 7.76 -0.17 29.28
C PHE A 145 7.56 1.24 29.84
N LYS A 146 8.55 2.12 29.66
CA LYS A 146 8.50 3.51 30.13
C LYS A 146 7.73 4.40 29.14
N ALA A 147 7.74 4.06 27.85
CA ALA A 147 6.95 4.71 26.81
C ALA A 147 5.44 4.45 26.96
N ILE A 148 5.03 3.24 27.38
CA ILE A 148 3.62 2.90 27.66
C ILE A 148 3.08 3.66 28.90
N LEU A 149 3.94 3.95 29.87
CA LEU A 149 3.57 4.67 31.11
C LEU A 149 3.76 6.20 31.01
N GLN A 150 4.44 6.69 29.98
CA GLN A 150 4.72 8.11 29.74
C GLN A 150 3.51 9.01 29.42
N PRO A 151 2.36 8.54 28.88
CA PRO A 151 1.19 9.40 28.69
C PRO A 151 0.65 9.99 30.01
N PHE A 152 1.07 9.43 31.16
CA PHE A 152 0.65 9.86 32.50
C PHE A 152 1.68 10.75 33.23
N LEU A 153 2.84 11.02 32.61
CA LEU A 153 3.91 11.82 33.19
C LEU A 153 4.23 13.00 32.27
N ASN A 154 3.65 14.15 32.60
CA ASN A 154 3.83 15.43 31.91
C ASN A 154 5.32 15.78 31.73
N ASN A 155 5.84 15.61 30.51
CA ASN A 155 6.65 16.58 29.77
C ASN A 155 7.14 15.95 28.44
N PRO A 156 6.60 16.38 27.28
CA PRO A 156 7.16 16.04 25.98
C PRO A 156 8.45 16.84 25.81
N SER A 157 9.60 16.17 25.66
CA SER A 157 10.85 16.85 25.29
C SER A 157 10.70 17.46 23.89
N THR A 158 10.74 18.78 23.81
CA THR A 158 10.60 19.59 22.58
C THR A 158 11.76 19.44 21.58
N HIS A 159 12.80 18.69 21.93
CA HIS A 159 14.09 18.72 21.22
C HIS A 159 14.20 17.83 19.97
N ASN A 160 13.19 17.01 19.61
CA ASN A 160 13.36 15.97 18.58
C ASN A 160 12.46 16.14 17.32
N THR A 161 11.50 17.07 17.33
CA THR A 161 10.58 17.31 16.20
C THR A 161 11.24 18.00 15.00
N ASN A 162 12.01 19.07 15.24
CA ASN A 162 12.73 19.78 14.19
C ASN A 162 13.84 18.92 13.55
N GLU A 163 14.44 18.03 14.33
CA GLU A 163 15.45 17.09 13.84
C GLU A 163 14.83 16.08 12.87
N LEU A 164 13.65 15.54 13.18
CA LEU A 164 12.92 14.65 12.28
C LEU A 164 12.57 15.34 10.95
N ILE A 165 12.03 16.57 11.00
CA ILE A 165 11.69 17.34 9.78
C ILE A 165 12.96 17.59 8.95
N THR A 166 14.03 18.10 9.59
CA THR A 166 15.31 18.35 8.91
C THR A 166 15.88 17.08 8.29
N THR A 167 15.78 15.94 8.98
CA THR A 167 16.27 14.65 8.47
C THR A 167 15.46 14.19 7.27
N PHE A 168 14.13 14.32 7.31
CA PHE A 168 13.25 14.01 6.18
C PHE A 168 13.56 14.86 4.96
N HIS A 169 13.68 16.19 5.16
CA HIS A 169 14.04 17.12 4.10
C HIS A 169 15.39 16.79 3.50
N SER A 170 16.41 16.58 4.34
CA SER A 170 17.76 16.24 3.89
C SER A 170 17.81 14.93 3.10
N LEU A 171 16.87 14.02 3.36
CA LEU A 171 16.77 12.74 2.69
C LEU A 171 16.07 12.83 1.32
N ILE A 172 14.94 13.54 1.24
CA ILE A 172 14.08 13.56 0.05
C ILE A 172 14.44 14.71 -0.91
N ASN A 173 14.84 15.88 -0.39
CA ASN A 173 15.09 17.07 -1.22
C ASN A 173 16.10 16.84 -2.36
N PRO A 174 17.23 16.12 -2.16
CA PRO A 174 18.16 15.83 -3.26
C PRO A 174 17.51 15.04 -4.41
N LEU A 175 16.57 14.13 -4.11
CA LEU A 175 15.85 13.37 -5.13
C LEU A 175 14.86 14.26 -5.90
N ILE A 176 14.18 15.17 -5.21
CA ILE A 176 13.26 16.11 -5.86
C ILE A 176 14.02 16.98 -6.86
N HIS A 177 15.15 17.56 -6.45
CA HIS A 177 15.99 18.36 -7.35
C HIS A 177 16.48 17.55 -8.56
N TYR A 178 16.91 16.31 -8.34
CA TYR A 178 17.29 15.42 -9.44
C TYR A 178 16.17 15.23 -10.47
N TYR A 179 14.94 14.98 -10.03
CA TYR A 179 13.80 14.79 -10.95
C TYR A 179 13.31 16.09 -11.59
N LEU A 180 13.40 17.22 -10.89
CA LEU A 180 13.11 18.54 -11.46
C LEU A 180 14.11 18.89 -12.58
N ASP A 181 15.40 18.68 -12.35
CA ASP A 181 16.43 18.90 -13.37
C ASP A 181 16.17 18.00 -14.58
N LYS A 182 15.80 16.75 -14.35
CA LYS A 182 15.47 15.81 -15.43
C LYS A 182 14.22 16.23 -16.21
N PHE A 183 13.21 16.73 -15.52
CA PHE A 183 11.98 17.26 -16.13
C PHE A 183 12.30 18.42 -17.06
N LEU A 184 13.01 19.44 -16.58
CA LEU A 184 13.38 20.64 -17.35
C LEU A 184 14.18 20.28 -18.61
N ASN A 185 15.18 19.41 -18.47
CA ASN A 185 15.97 18.91 -19.60
C ASN A 185 15.14 18.13 -20.65
N SER A 186 13.99 17.57 -20.25
CA SER A 186 13.09 16.86 -21.17
C SER A 186 12.15 17.80 -21.92
N GLU A 187 11.74 18.91 -21.31
CA GLU A 187 10.94 19.96 -21.97
C GLU A 187 11.76 20.74 -23.00
N GLU A 188 13.00 21.12 -22.67
CA GLU A 188 13.91 21.80 -23.62
C GLU A 188 14.15 20.99 -24.91
N ARG A 189 14.08 19.65 -24.83
CA ARG A 189 14.18 18.78 -26.00
C ARG A 189 12.89 18.70 -26.82
N LYS A 190 11.74 18.98 -26.22
CA LYS A 190 10.42 18.91 -26.86
C LYS A 190 9.99 20.22 -27.51
N GLU A 191 10.39 21.38 -26.99
CA GLU A 191 10.21 22.67 -27.69
C GLU A 191 10.87 22.68 -29.08
N ASN A 192 11.82 21.78 -29.33
CA ASN A 192 12.44 21.57 -30.64
C ASN A 192 11.61 20.66 -31.59
N THR A 193 10.50 20.09 -31.15
CA THR A 193 9.61 19.23 -31.94
C THR A 193 8.15 19.66 -31.75
N ASN A 194 7.66 20.53 -32.65
CA ASN A 194 6.28 20.99 -32.69
C ASN A 194 5.31 19.81 -32.83
N ASN A 195 4.62 19.41 -31.76
CA ASN A 195 3.46 18.52 -31.86
C ASN A 195 2.33 19.00 -30.93
N PRO A 196 1.10 19.24 -31.41
CA PRO A 196 0.08 19.99 -30.66
C PRO A 196 -0.77 19.17 -29.68
N ASP A 197 -0.67 17.83 -29.67
CA ASP A 197 -1.54 16.93 -28.89
C ASP A 197 -0.91 16.43 -27.55
N GLY A 198 0.12 17.11 -27.04
CA GLY A 198 1.10 16.52 -26.12
C GLY A 198 0.77 16.43 -24.61
N ASN A 199 -0.31 17.04 -24.11
CA ASN A 199 -0.43 17.29 -22.65
C ASN A 199 -0.92 16.08 -21.84
N LEU A 200 -1.86 15.27 -22.37
CA LEU A 200 -2.36 14.08 -21.66
C LEU A 200 -1.47 12.84 -21.87
N GLU A 201 -0.85 12.71 -23.05
CA GLU A 201 0.12 11.64 -23.35
C GLU A 201 1.36 11.71 -22.45
N TYR A 202 1.67 12.89 -21.89
CA TYR A 202 2.78 13.10 -20.98
C TYR A 202 2.62 12.36 -19.64
N LEU A 203 1.43 12.40 -19.06
CA LEU A 203 1.08 11.67 -17.83
C LEU A 203 0.98 10.16 -18.08
N GLN A 204 0.62 9.76 -19.30
CA GLN A 204 0.40 8.37 -19.70
C GLN A 204 1.60 7.71 -20.38
N SER A 205 2.82 8.21 -20.12
CA SER A 205 4.04 7.61 -20.65
C SER A 205 4.13 6.12 -20.32
N GLU A 206 4.25 5.29 -21.35
CA GLU A 206 4.50 3.85 -21.21
C GLU A 206 5.85 3.53 -20.55
N LYS A 207 6.73 4.54 -20.40
CA LYS A 207 8.02 4.36 -19.73
C LYS A 207 7.79 4.23 -18.23
N PRO A 208 8.41 3.23 -17.59
CA PRO A 208 8.25 3.05 -16.16
C PRO A 208 8.74 4.27 -15.36
N THR A 209 7.88 4.88 -14.55
CA THR A 209 8.19 6.07 -13.71
C THR A 209 8.19 5.70 -12.22
N ASN A 210 8.22 6.69 -11.32
CA ASN A 210 7.93 6.56 -9.89
C ASN A 210 6.93 7.63 -9.44
N LEU A 211 6.41 7.53 -8.21
CA LEU A 211 5.42 8.47 -7.68
C LEU A 211 5.96 9.90 -7.57
N LEU A 212 7.22 10.07 -7.15
CA LEU A 212 7.83 11.40 -7.03
C LEU A 212 7.85 12.13 -8.39
N LEU A 213 8.28 11.45 -9.45
CA LEU A 213 8.25 12.00 -10.80
C LEU A 213 6.80 12.29 -11.24
N GLN A 214 5.84 11.41 -10.94
CA GLN A 214 4.44 11.67 -11.28
C GLN A 214 3.84 12.84 -10.51
N LEU A 215 4.23 13.06 -9.25
CA LEU A 215 3.82 14.24 -8.48
C LEU A 215 4.36 15.52 -9.12
N ILE A 216 5.63 15.53 -9.55
CA ILE A 216 6.22 16.66 -10.27
C ILE A 216 5.47 16.90 -11.58
N ASN A 217 5.29 15.87 -12.40
CA ASN A 217 4.58 15.96 -13.68
C ASN A 217 3.15 16.46 -13.51
N THR A 218 2.42 15.93 -12.54
CA THR A 218 1.02 16.31 -12.26
C THR A 218 0.95 17.76 -11.75
N TYR A 219 1.90 18.19 -10.92
CA TYR A 219 1.98 19.56 -10.46
C TYR A 219 2.14 20.55 -11.63
N HIS A 220 3.04 20.25 -12.56
CA HIS A 220 3.24 21.06 -13.77
C HIS A 220 2.01 21.04 -14.68
N TYR A 221 1.42 19.87 -14.91
CA TYR A 221 0.19 19.72 -15.70
C TYR A 221 -0.96 20.58 -15.16
N LEU A 222 -1.25 20.48 -13.85
CA LEU A 222 -2.32 21.26 -13.23
C LEU A 222 -2.05 22.78 -13.30
N LYS A 223 -0.77 23.20 -13.23
CA LYS A 223 -0.38 24.60 -13.40
C LYS A 223 -0.67 25.10 -14.82
N GLU A 224 -0.45 24.27 -15.84
CA GLU A 224 -0.76 24.61 -17.24
C GLU A 224 -2.27 24.68 -17.52
N GLU A 225 -3.07 23.80 -16.91
CA GLU A 225 -4.54 23.79 -17.00
C GLU A 225 -5.21 24.97 -16.26
N GLY A 226 -4.42 25.92 -15.73
CA GLY A 226 -4.92 27.11 -15.06
C GLY A 226 -5.35 26.88 -13.60
N SER A 227 -5.03 25.73 -13.01
CA SER A 227 -5.18 25.53 -11.56
C SER A 227 -4.08 26.30 -10.83
N SER A 228 -4.45 27.25 -9.98
CA SER A 228 -3.49 28.04 -9.20
C SER A 228 -2.88 27.20 -8.07
N ASN A 229 -1.92 26.34 -8.41
CA ASN A 229 -1.14 25.56 -7.45
C ASN A 229 -0.03 26.39 -6.77
N GLU A 230 -0.18 27.71 -6.68
CA GLU A 230 0.82 28.63 -6.13
C GLU A 230 1.14 28.35 -4.65
N PHE A 231 0.24 27.66 -3.95
CA PHE A 231 0.46 27.22 -2.58
C PHE A 231 1.45 26.04 -2.46
N LEU A 232 1.60 25.23 -3.52
CA LEU A 232 2.39 23.99 -3.44
C LEU A 232 3.88 24.32 -3.47
N THR A 233 4.56 23.94 -2.39
CA THR A 233 6.02 24.07 -2.26
C THR A 233 6.68 22.69 -2.23
N LEU A 234 8.00 22.64 -2.43
CA LEU A 234 8.79 21.41 -2.26
C LEU A 234 8.54 20.76 -0.88
N THR A 235 8.32 21.57 0.15
CA THR A 235 7.99 21.11 1.50
C THR A 235 6.68 20.31 1.54
N HIS A 236 5.65 20.72 0.80
CA HIS A 236 4.40 19.97 0.70
C HIS A 236 4.63 18.60 0.07
N ILE A 237 5.40 18.54 -1.04
CA ILE A 237 5.74 17.28 -1.72
C ILE A 237 6.53 16.34 -0.79
N ILE A 238 7.52 16.85 -0.06
CA ILE A 238 8.33 16.08 0.90
C ILE A 238 7.44 15.47 2.00
N HIS A 239 6.61 16.29 2.64
CA HIS A 239 5.75 15.86 3.74
C HIS A 239 4.68 14.87 3.27
N LEU A 240 4.09 15.12 2.11
CA LEU A 240 3.13 14.23 1.47
C LEU A 240 3.74 12.86 1.14
N LEU A 241 4.94 12.82 0.56
CA LEU A 241 5.65 11.56 0.31
C LEU A 241 5.96 10.81 1.61
N GLY A 242 6.29 11.54 2.69
CA GLY A 242 6.46 10.97 4.03
C GLY A 242 5.19 10.28 4.55
N GLU A 243 4.03 10.91 4.38
CA GLU A 243 2.74 10.32 4.76
C GLU A 243 2.33 9.15 3.87
N CYS A 244 2.53 9.25 2.55
CA CYS A 244 2.31 8.14 1.63
C CYS A 244 3.15 6.92 2.02
N CYS A 245 4.44 7.13 2.35
CA CYS A 245 5.33 6.09 2.85
C CYS A 245 4.82 5.48 4.16
N LEU A 246 4.38 6.31 5.10
CA LEU A 246 3.87 5.87 6.40
C LEU A 246 2.64 4.99 6.25
N ILE A 247 1.61 5.48 5.56
CA ILE A 247 0.34 4.78 5.39
C ILE A 247 0.53 3.50 4.57
N THR A 248 1.32 3.57 3.49
CA THR A 248 1.60 2.39 2.66
C THR A 248 2.34 1.33 3.45
N ARG A 249 3.42 1.71 4.15
CA ARG A 249 4.20 0.77 4.97
C ARG A 249 3.33 0.13 6.04
N TYR A 250 2.56 0.93 6.78
CA TYR A 250 1.68 0.43 7.83
C TYR A 250 0.65 -0.57 7.28
N THR A 251 -0.04 -0.18 6.20
CA THR A 251 -1.07 -0.99 5.57
C THR A 251 -0.50 -2.29 5.02
N MET A 252 0.58 -2.22 4.24
CA MET A 252 1.25 -3.40 3.66
C MET A 252 1.77 -4.34 4.75
N ASN A 253 2.27 -3.82 5.88
CA ASN A 253 2.78 -4.65 6.97
C ASN A 253 1.65 -5.46 7.61
N LYS A 254 0.52 -4.81 7.90
CA LYS A 254 -0.67 -5.46 8.48
C LYS A 254 -1.28 -6.49 7.52
N THR A 255 -1.47 -6.13 6.26
CA THR A 255 -2.11 -7.00 5.26
C THR A 255 -1.22 -8.16 4.85
N LEU A 256 0.09 -7.96 4.62
CA LEU A 256 0.99 -9.06 4.28
C LEU A 256 1.16 -10.04 5.45
N LYS A 257 1.31 -9.56 6.69
CA LYS A 257 1.35 -10.47 7.85
C LYS A 257 0.10 -11.34 7.92
N THR A 258 -1.07 -10.73 7.70
CA THR A 258 -2.34 -11.44 7.66
C THR A 258 -2.35 -12.49 6.56
N LEU A 259 -2.07 -12.09 5.31
CA LEU A 259 -2.05 -12.97 4.14
C LEU A 259 -1.10 -14.16 4.35
N LEU A 260 0.14 -13.88 4.74
CA LEU A 260 1.16 -14.91 4.93
C LEU A 260 0.79 -15.86 6.06
N THR A 261 0.17 -15.36 7.12
CA THR A 261 -0.28 -16.22 8.22
C THR A 261 -1.46 -17.08 7.82
N VAL A 262 -2.45 -16.51 7.14
CA VAL A 262 -3.62 -17.26 6.63
C VAL A 262 -3.17 -18.35 5.66
N LEU A 263 -2.25 -18.04 4.75
CA LEU A 263 -1.72 -19.02 3.79
C LEU A 263 -0.88 -20.12 4.48
N ALA A 264 -0.18 -19.78 5.56
CA ALA A 264 0.52 -20.77 6.39
C ALA A 264 -0.44 -21.68 7.18
N ILE A 265 -1.58 -21.14 7.65
CA ILE A 265 -2.62 -21.92 8.35
C ILE A 265 -3.40 -22.79 7.36
N LYS A 266 -3.66 -22.31 6.14
CA LYS A 266 -4.49 -22.97 5.12
C LYS A 266 -3.67 -23.39 3.88
N PRO A 267 -2.93 -24.51 3.93
CA PRO A 267 -2.10 -24.96 2.81
C PRO A 267 -2.84 -25.12 1.48
N LYS A 268 -4.10 -25.58 1.48
CA LYS A 268 -4.90 -25.68 0.26
C LYS A 268 -5.12 -24.33 -0.42
N TRP A 269 -5.35 -23.27 0.36
CA TRP A 269 -5.51 -21.92 -0.18
C TRP A 269 -4.19 -21.42 -0.75
N GLN A 270 -3.07 -21.71 -0.07
CA GLN A 270 -1.73 -21.44 -0.58
C GLN A 270 -1.45 -22.18 -1.90
N ASP A 271 -1.86 -23.44 -2.03
CA ASP A 271 -1.73 -24.21 -3.28
C ASP A 271 -2.56 -23.61 -4.43
N ASN A 272 -3.79 -23.16 -4.14
CA ASN A 272 -4.63 -22.47 -5.13
C ASN A 272 -3.96 -21.19 -5.64
N VAL A 273 -3.46 -20.35 -4.72
CA VAL A 273 -2.72 -19.11 -5.05
C VAL A 273 -1.47 -19.43 -5.85
N ARG A 274 -0.65 -20.40 -5.41
CA ARG A 274 0.57 -20.82 -6.12
C ARG A 274 0.25 -21.30 -7.54
N LYS A 275 -0.79 -22.11 -7.72
CA LYS A 275 -1.22 -22.61 -9.03
C LYS A 275 -1.64 -21.46 -9.96
N GLU A 276 -2.50 -20.55 -9.50
CA GLU A 276 -2.95 -19.41 -10.30
C GLU A 276 -1.79 -18.48 -10.68
N CYS A 277 -0.94 -18.13 -9.71
CA CYS A 277 0.19 -17.23 -9.91
C CYS A 277 1.25 -17.83 -10.84
N LYS A 278 1.55 -19.13 -10.70
CA LYS A 278 2.49 -19.84 -11.59
C LYS A 278 1.97 -19.87 -13.02
N GLN A 279 0.71 -20.24 -13.22
CA GLN A 279 0.08 -20.25 -14.55
C GLN A 279 0.11 -18.85 -15.19
N PHE A 280 -0.17 -17.80 -14.40
CA PHE A 280 -0.09 -16.43 -14.85
C PHE A 280 1.31 -16.04 -15.34
N LEU A 281 2.35 -16.32 -14.55
CA LEU A 281 3.74 -16.02 -14.93
C LEU A 281 4.18 -16.82 -16.17
N GLU A 282 3.85 -18.12 -16.25
CA GLU A 282 4.17 -18.97 -17.42
C GLU A 282 3.57 -18.43 -18.72
N ILE A 283 2.31 -17.98 -18.69
CA ILE A 283 1.65 -17.35 -19.83
C ILE A 283 2.40 -16.08 -20.25
N GLN A 284 2.79 -15.23 -19.28
CA GLN A 284 3.57 -14.03 -19.56
C GLN A 284 4.95 -14.34 -20.20
N TYR A 285 5.67 -15.34 -19.70
CA TYR A 285 6.99 -15.72 -20.22
C TYR A 285 6.88 -16.29 -21.65
N ASN A 286 5.87 -17.13 -21.92
CA ASN A 286 5.66 -17.73 -23.25
C ASN A 286 5.26 -16.68 -24.30
N HIS A 287 4.48 -15.65 -23.93
CA HIS A 287 4.19 -14.53 -24.83
C HIS A 287 5.43 -13.67 -25.13
N LYS A 288 6.41 -13.60 -24.23
CA LYS A 288 7.68 -12.88 -24.47
C LYS A 288 8.60 -13.64 -25.44
N THR A 289 8.58 -14.97 -25.43
CA THR A 289 9.40 -15.81 -26.34
C THR A 289 8.76 -16.06 -27.72
N GLN A 290 7.43 -16.04 -27.83
CA GLN A 290 6.71 -16.26 -29.11
C GLN A 290 6.47 -15.00 -29.96
N ARG A 291 6.99 -13.83 -29.57
CA ARG A 291 6.85 -12.56 -30.32
C ARG A 291 7.53 -12.51 -31.70
N SER A 292 7.98 -13.65 -32.24
CA SER A 292 8.48 -13.78 -33.62
C SER A 292 7.49 -14.45 -34.59
N ALA A 293 6.27 -14.85 -34.19
CA ALA A 293 5.32 -15.43 -35.13
C ALA A 293 3.83 -15.12 -34.81
N SER A 294 3.21 -14.40 -35.76
CA SER A 294 1.77 -14.20 -35.97
C SER A 294 1.03 -13.15 -35.13
N LEU A 295 0.34 -12.28 -35.87
CA LEU A 295 -0.58 -11.25 -35.41
C LEU A 295 -1.84 -11.89 -34.79
N CYS A 296 -2.44 -11.15 -33.84
CA CYS A 296 -3.67 -11.42 -33.07
C CYS A 296 -3.47 -12.13 -31.71
N SER A 297 -2.81 -11.47 -30.76
CA SER A 297 -3.11 -11.63 -29.34
C SER A 297 -2.89 -10.30 -28.60
N HIS A 298 -3.96 -9.76 -28.04
CA HIS A 298 -3.94 -8.51 -27.28
C HIS A 298 -2.99 -8.62 -26.06
N PRO A 299 -2.33 -7.53 -25.63
CA PRO A 299 -1.40 -7.53 -24.49
C PRO A 299 -2.17 -7.66 -23.15
N LEU A 300 -2.72 -8.85 -22.89
CA LEU A 300 -3.53 -9.19 -21.72
C LEU A 300 -2.71 -9.30 -20.43
N SER A 301 -1.38 -9.44 -20.52
CA SER A 301 -0.52 -9.82 -19.40
C SER A 301 -0.60 -8.88 -18.21
N HIS A 302 -0.59 -7.56 -18.42
CA HIS A 302 -0.59 -6.58 -17.34
C HIS A 302 -2.00 -6.27 -16.82
N LEU A 303 -2.98 -6.31 -17.73
CA LEU A 303 -4.38 -6.05 -17.43
C LEU A 303 -4.96 -7.08 -16.44
N CYS A 304 -4.49 -8.33 -16.48
CA CYS A 304 -4.88 -9.38 -15.54
C CYS A 304 -4.60 -9.06 -14.05
N MET A 305 -3.68 -8.14 -13.73
CA MET A 305 -3.48 -7.67 -12.36
C MET A 305 -4.59 -6.70 -11.91
N SER A 306 -5.23 -5.99 -12.85
CA SER A 306 -6.36 -5.10 -12.56
C SER A 306 -7.52 -5.88 -11.96
N LEU A 307 -8.19 -5.23 -11.00
CA LEU A 307 -9.38 -5.76 -10.34
C LEU A 307 -10.54 -5.98 -11.33
N GLU A 308 -10.56 -5.24 -12.44
CA GLU A 308 -11.56 -5.35 -13.50
C GLU A 308 -11.50 -6.68 -14.26
N HIS A 309 -10.36 -7.39 -14.22
CA HIS A 309 -10.18 -8.67 -14.90
C HIS A 309 -10.61 -9.82 -13.99
N THR A 310 -11.92 -10.02 -13.87
CA THR A 310 -12.55 -10.92 -12.88
C THR A 310 -12.27 -12.41 -13.11
N LYS A 311 -11.76 -12.79 -14.28
CA LYS A 311 -11.51 -14.20 -14.66
C LYS A 311 -10.08 -14.67 -14.38
N CYS A 312 -9.20 -13.76 -13.97
CA CYS A 312 -7.78 -14.03 -13.78
C CYS A 312 -7.39 -13.86 -12.32
N LEU A 313 -6.55 -14.77 -11.81
CA LEU A 313 -6.07 -14.75 -10.43
C LEU A 313 -7.22 -14.70 -9.42
N VAL A 314 -8.30 -15.47 -9.64
CA VAL A 314 -9.57 -15.34 -8.90
C VAL A 314 -9.36 -15.60 -7.41
N TRP A 315 -8.68 -16.69 -7.05
CA TRP A 315 -8.35 -16.99 -5.66
C TRP A 315 -7.41 -15.95 -5.07
N THR A 316 -6.35 -15.58 -5.79
CA THR A 316 -5.39 -14.58 -5.30
C THR A 316 -6.06 -13.24 -5.03
N LYS A 317 -6.94 -12.79 -5.93
CA LYS A 317 -7.70 -11.54 -5.78
C LYS A 317 -8.71 -11.65 -4.64
N ALA A 318 -9.50 -12.72 -4.57
CA ALA A 318 -10.47 -12.93 -3.51
C ALA A 318 -9.83 -12.93 -2.11
N LEU A 319 -8.67 -13.58 -1.98
CA LEU A 319 -7.88 -13.59 -0.75
C LEU A 319 -7.42 -12.18 -0.34
N ILE A 320 -6.96 -11.37 -1.31
CA ILE A 320 -6.59 -9.98 -1.09
C ILE A 320 -7.81 -9.17 -0.65
N GLN A 321 -8.97 -9.34 -1.32
CA GLN A 321 -10.18 -8.60 -0.98
C GLN A 321 -10.64 -8.89 0.46
N GLU A 322 -10.65 -10.17 0.86
CA GLU A 322 -11.02 -10.55 2.23
C GLU A 322 -10.02 -10.02 3.27
N THR A 323 -8.72 -10.05 2.93
CA THR A 323 -7.69 -9.44 3.78
C THR A 323 -7.91 -7.94 3.93
N LEU A 324 -8.17 -7.22 2.84
CA LEU A 324 -8.39 -5.77 2.88
C LEU A 324 -9.62 -5.43 3.70
N ARG A 325 -10.73 -6.18 3.54
CA ARG A 325 -11.95 -6.02 4.33
C ARG A 325 -11.64 -6.09 5.84
N LEU A 326 -10.94 -7.14 6.28
CA LEU A 326 -10.65 -7.35 7.70
C LEU A 326 -9.53 -6.44 8.24
N CYS A 327 -8.55 -6.09 7.43
CA CYS A 327 -7.43 -5.25 7.84
C CYS A 327 -7.78 -3.76 7.86
N VAL A 328 -8.77 -3.31 7.07
CA VAL A 328 -9.22 -1.91 7.00
C VAL A 328 -8.06 -0.97 6.59
N PRO A 329 -7.77 -0.79 5.29
CA PRO A 329 -6.58 -0.09 4.83
C PRO A 329 -6.50 1.34 5.36
N GLY A 330 -5.35 1.71 5.91
CA GLY A 330 -5.12 3.02 6.50
C GLY A 330 -5.69 3.22 7.91
N TRP A 331 -6.64 2.42 8.41
CA TRP A 331 -7.17 2.62 9.77
C TRP A 331 -6.12 2.30 10.86
N PRO A 332 -5.97 3.14 11.91
CA PRO A 332 -6.81 4.29 12.27
C PRO A 332 -6.39 5.64 11.66
N PHE A 333 -5.37 5.68 10.80
CA PHE A 333 -4.94 6.92 10.15
C PHE A 333 -6.05 7.50 9.25
N GLY A 334 -6.50 8.72 9.57
CA GLY A 334 -7.54 9.41 8.81
C GLY A 334 -8.98 9.03 9.11
N CYS A 335 -9.21 8.25 10.18
CA CYS A 335 -10.56 7.94 10.63
C CYS A 335 -11.27 9.15 11.25
N LEU A 336 -10.54 10.13 11.79
CA LEU A 336 -11.10 11.41 12.23
C LEU A 336 -10.87 12.46 11.15
N ARG A 337 -11.93 13.16 10.76
CA ARG A 337 -11.87 14.26 9.78
C ARG A 337 -12.61 15.47 10.32
N GLN A 338 -12.13 16.66 9.98
CA GLN A 338 -12.84 17.88 10.27
C GLN A 338 -13.79 18.21 9.11
N ALA A 339 -15.03 18.59 9.41
CA ALA A 339 -15.96 19.13 8.43
C ALA A 339 -15.46 20.48 7.92
N LEU A 340 -15.30 20.61 6.60
CA LEU A 340 -14.77 21.81 5.95
C LEU A 340 -15.84 22.89 5.71
N ARG A 341 -17.10 22.53 5.86
CA ARG A 341 -18.28 23.40 5.67
C ARG A 341 -19.47 22.74 6.35
N ASP A 342 -20.48 23.55 6.62
CA ASP A 342 -21.79 23.05 7.00
C ASP A 342 -22.32 22.07 5.95
N GLY A 343 -22.95 21.01 6.41
CA GLY A 343 -23.54 20.00 5.54
C GLY A 343 -24.44 19.06 6.32
N GLU A 344 -25.04 18.12 5.58
CA GLU A 344 -25.97 17.14 6.15
C GLU A 344 -25.52 15.75 5.73
N ILE A 345 -25.41 14.83 6.69
CA ILE A 345 -25.16 13.40 6.44
C ILE A 345 -26.24 12.60 7.17
N LEU A 346 -26.99 11.78 6.42
CA LEU A 346 -28.06 10.92 6.97
C LEU A 346 -29.09 11.69 7.82
N ASN A 347 -29.49 12.87 7.36
CA ASN A 347 -30.40 13.77 8.05
C ASN A 347 -29.87 14.30 9.41
N GLN A 348 -28.55 14.33 9.57
CA GLN A 348 -27.88 14.98 10.69
C GLN A 348 -27.08 16.16 10.15
N ASP A 349 -27.34 17.34 10.71
CA ASP A 349 -26.56 18.53 10.44
C ASP A 349 -25.17 18.37 11.05
N ILE A 350 -24.14 18.66 10.25
CA ILE A 350 -22.75 18.71 10.64
C ILE A 350 -22.27 20.13 10.39
N ALA A 351 -21.84 20.81 11.45
CA ALA A 351 -21.34 22.16 11.34
C ALA A 351 -19.87 22.18 10.88
N GLU A 352 -19.48 23.25 10.19
CA GLU A 352 -18.08 23.53 9.87
C GLU A 352 -17.22 23.47 11.13
N GLY A 353 -16.08 22.78 11.03
CA GLY A 353 -15.15 22.60 12.13
C GLY A 353 -15.43 21.41 13.03
N GLU A 354 -16.58 20.74 12.93
CA GLU A 354 -16.88 19.53 13.70
C GLU A 354 -16.01 18.34 13.29
N LEU A 355 -15.71 17.48 14.26
CA LEU A 355 -14.92 16.27 14.04
C LEU A 355 -15.84 15.08 13.78
N VAL A 356 -15.68 14.47 12.62
CA VAL A 356 -16.43 13.30 12.15
C VAL A 356 -15.54 12.06 12.24
N LEU A 357 -15.99 11.06 13.00
CA LEU A 357 -15.33 9.76 13.11
C LEU A 357 -15.92 8.75 12.12
N PHE A 358 -15.08 8.26 11.22
CA PHE A 358 -15.39 7.19 10.29
C PHE A 358 -15.05 5.84 10.93
N ASP A 359 -16.06 5.16 11.45
CA ASP A 359 -15.94 3.80 12.01
C ASP A 359 -15.97 2.73 10.91
N GLU A 360 -14.92 2.72 10.09
CA GLU A 360 -14.76 1.74 9.02
C GLU A 360 -14.77 0.28 9.50
N PRO A 361 -14.15 -0.08 10.65
CA PRO A 361 -14.24 -1.44 11.17
C PRO A 361 -15.68 -1.93 11.35
N SER A 362 -16.60 -1.07 11.81
CA SER A 362 -18.03 -1.43 11.93
C SER A 362 -18.66 -1.74 10.58
N TYR A 363 -18.40 -0.93 9.55
CA TYR A 363 -18.86 -1.20 8.18
C TYR A 363 -18.37 -2.55 7.64
N TYR A 364 -17.10 -2.90 7.88
CA TYR A 364 -16.52 -4.17 7.42
C TYR A 364 -16.97 -5.39 8.23
N SER A 365 -17.60 -5.15 9.37
CA SER A 365 -18.08 -6.16 10.31
C SER A 365 -19.59 -6.37 10.26
N ASP A 366 -20.29 -5.55 9.47
CA ASP A 366 -21.76 -5.47 9.41
C ASP A 366 -22.37 -6.77 8.82
N PRO A 367 -23.15 -7.54 9.59
CA PRO A 367 -23.84 -8.72 9.09
C PRO A 367 -24.81 -8.42 7.95
N ASP A 368 -25.45 -7.25 7.90
CA ASP A 368 -26.44 -6.96 6.87
C ASP A 368 -25.78 -6.71 5.50
N LEU A 369 -24.49 -6.37 5.50
CA LEU A 369 -23.69 -6.18 4.29
C LEU A 369 -22.85 -7.42 3.93
N TRP A 370 -22.44 -8.20 4.93
CA TRP A 370 -21.42 -9.23 4.77
C TRP A 370 -21.86 -10.63 5.23
N ALA A 371 -23.09 -10.87 5.66
CA ALA A 371 -23.57 -12.24 5.82
C ALA A 371 -23.75 -12.90 4.44
N ALA A 372 -23.47 -14.20 4.35
CA ALA A 372 -24.00 -14.98 3.23
C ALA A 372 -25.53 -15.00 3.36
N ASP A 373 -26.25 -15.14 2.24
CA ASP A 373 -27.70 -15.41 2.23
C ASP A 373 -27.97 -16.80 2.84
N GLU A 374 -27.67 -16.99 4.11
CA GLU A 374 -28.00 -18.18 4.87
C GLU A 374 -29.29 -17.91 5.65
N THR A 375 -30.36 -18.49 5.14
CA THR A 375 -31.63 -18.77 5.84
C THR A 375 -31.42 -19.77 7.00
N GLY A 376 -30.41 -19.55 7.84
CA GLY A 376 -30.08 -20.37 9.00
C GLY A 376 -30.67 -19.77 10.27
N GLU A 377 -31.78 -20.31 10.75
CA GLU A 377 -32.32 -19.98 12.07
C GLU A 377 -31.38 -20.48 13.18
N GLY A 378 -30.75 -19.55 13.91
CA GLY A 378 -29.95 -19.87 15.10
C GLY A 378 -29.47 -18.61 15.85
N PRO A 379 -29.39 -18.63 17.19
CA PRO A 379 -29.04 -17.46 18.01
C PRO A 379 -27.55 -17.07 17.96
N THR A 380 -26.69 -17.85 17.31
CA THR A 380 -25.31 -17.47 17.00
C THR A 380 -25.29 -16.76 15.66
N LYS A 381 -25.67 -15.47 15.68
CA LYS A 381 -25.54 -14.56 14.52
C LYS A 381 -24.18 -14.77 13.87
N TYR A 382 -24.16 -15.05 12.57
CA TYR A 382 -22.94 -14.97 11.76
C TYR A 382 -22.22 -13.65 12.09
N GLN A 383 -20.95 -13.73 12.49
CA GLN A 383 -20.14 -12.56 12.84
C GLN A 383 -19.09 -12.37 11.74
N PRO A 384 -19.37 -11.56 10.70
CA PRO A 384 -18.46 -11.41 9.55
C PRO A 384 -17.05 -10.94 9.93
N HIS A 385 -16.90 -10.28 11.08
CA HIS A 385 -15.61 -9.85 11.61
C HIS A 385 -14.78 -10.97 12.26
N ARG A 386 -15.39 -12.13 12.53
CA ARG A 386 -14.73 -13.30 13.11
C ARG A 386 -14.51 -14.42 12.10
N VAL A 387 -14.85 -14.19 10.84
CA VAL A 387 -14.75 -15.20 9.78
C VAL A 387 -13.93 -14.60 8.65
N PHE A 388 -12.83 -15.25 8.32
CA PHE A 388 -12.03 -14.99 7.13
C PHE A 388 -12.43 -16.02 6.06
N ASP A 389 -13.12 -15.56 5.02
CA ASP A 389 -13.61 -16.40 3.93
C ASP A 389 -13.45 -15.74 2.55
N PRO A 390 -12.43 -16.14 1.77
CA PRO A 390 -12.25 -15.67 0.39
C PRO A 390 -13.41 -16.04 -0.53
N ASN A 391 -14.16 -17.12 -0.26
CA ASN A 391 -15.24 -17.56 -1.15
C ASN A 391 -16.36 -16.51 -1.28
N ARG A 392 -16.46 -15.58 -0.33
CA ARG A 392 -17.34 -14.41 -0.40
C ARG A 392 -17.20 -13.63 -1.71
N PHE A 393 -15.99 -13.61 -2.27
CA PHE A 393 -15.70 -12.89 -3.50
C PHE A 393 -15.59 -13.80 -4.72
N ILE A 394 -15.96 -15.08 -4.62
CA ILE A 394 -15.82 -16.07 -5.69
C ILE A 394 -17.19 -16.56 -6.13
N GLU A 395 -17.58 -16.23 -7.35
CA GLU A 395 -18.75 -16.81 -8.01
C GLU A 395 -18.35 -18.07 -8.79
N LYS A 396 -19.09 -19.17 -8.58
CA LYS A 396 -18.89 -20.44 -9.30
C LYS A 396 -19.96 -20.56 -10.38
N ARG A 397 -19.55 -20.46 -11.64
CA ARG A 397 -20.45 -20.61 -12.80
C ARG A 397 -20.31 -22.00 -13.43
N PRO A 398 -21.39 -22.78 -13.57
CA PRO A 398 -21.33 -24.05 -14.27
C PRO A 398 -21.01 -23.80 -15.75
N ILE A 399 -20.08 -24.56 -16.31
CA ILE A 399 -19.77 -24.62 -17.74
C ILE A 399 -19.95 -26.07 -18.24
N ALA A 400 -20.06 -26.23 -19.56
CA ALA A 400 -20.35 -27.52 -20.18
C ALA A 400 -19.37 -28.63 -19.70
N GLY A 401 -19.89 -29.82 -19.45
CA GLY A 401 -19.08 -31.01 -19.11
C GLY A 401 -18.58 -31.07 -17.67
N ASN A 402 -19.42 -30.76 -16.67
CA ASN A 402 -19.11 -30.81 -15.23
C ASN A 402 -17.93 -29.92 -14.79
N SER A 403 -17.57 -28.92 -15.60
CA SER A 403 -16.56 -27.94 -15.24
C SER A 403 -17.20 -26.73 -14.55
N THR A 404 -16.45 -26.04 -13.70
CA THR A 404 -16.89 -24.80 -13.05
C THR A 404 -15.89 -23.70 -13.36
N MET A 405 -16.38 -22.60 -13.89
CA MET A 405 -15.61 -21.38 -14.09
C MET A 405 -15.70 -20.55 -12.81
N LEU A 406 -14.55 -20.11 -12.31
CA LEU A 406 -14.48 -19.18 -11.18
C LEU A 406 -14.43 -17.76 -11.74
N GLU A 407 -15.20 -16.86 -11.15
CA GLU A 407 -15.13 -15.43 -11.43
C GLU A 407 -15.07 -14.66 -10.11
N LEU A 408 -14.27 -13.60 -10.07
CA LEU A 408 -14.27 -12.65 -8.96
C LEU A 408 -15.59 -11.87 -8.98
N SER A 409 -16.30 -11.88 -7.88
CA SER A 409 -17.54 -11.12 -7.66
C SER A 409 -17.35 -10.15 -6.50
N LEU A 410 -17.51 -8.86 -6.77
CA LEU A 410 -17.38 -7.80 -5.76
C LEU A 410 -18.76 -7.20 -5.49
N PRO A 411 -19.24 -7.21 -4.23
CA PRO A 411 -20.41 -6.43 -3.86
C PRO A 411 -20.26 -4.97 -4.29
N ALA A 412 -21.32 -4.35 -4.81
CA ALA A 412 -21.23 -3.00 -5.38
C ALA A 412 -20.67 -1.97 -4.39
N HIS A 413 -21.04 -2.08 -3.10
CA HIS A 413 -20.52 -1.22 -2.05
C HIS A 413 -18.99 -1.38 -1.87
N TRP A 414 -18.48 -2.59 -2.06
CA TRP A 414 -17.07 -2.94 -1.84
C TRP A 414 -16.23 -2.58 -3.06
N ALA A 415 -16.76 -2.83 -4.26
CA ALA A 415 -16.15 -2.33 -5.49
C ALA A 415 -15.96 -0.80 -5.43
N ARG A 416 -17.00 -0.05 -5.01
CA ARG A 416 -16.88 1.40 -4.78
C ARG A 416 -15.82 1.73 -3.74
N SER A 417 -15.76 0.97 -2.65
CA SER A 417 -14.72 1.13 -1.62
C SER A 417 -13.31 1.02 -2.22
N VAL A 418 -13.02 -0.06 -2.95
CA VAL A 418 -11.67 -0.32 -3.46
C VAL A 418 -11.28 0.61 -4.61
N PHE A 419 -12.20 0.90 -5.52
CA PHE A 419 -11.90 1.71 -6.72
C PHE A 419 -11.95 3.22 -6.48
N GLN A 420 -12.81 3.70 -5.58
CA GLN A 420 -13.07 5.14 -5.42
C GLN A 420 -12.57 5.69 -4.09
N ARG A 421 -12.37 4.85 -3.08
CA ARG A 421 -11.86 5.33 -1.79
C ARG A 421 -10.34 5.35 -1.77
N TYR A 422 -9.87 6.24 -0.93
CA TYR A 422 -8.49 6.39 -0.54
C TYR A 422 -8.46 6.44 0.98
N THR A 423 -7.26 6.22 1.53
CA THR A 423 -6.97 6.44 2.95
C THR A 423 -7.03 7.95 3.26
N VAL A 424 -5.92 8.56 3.67
CA VAL A 424 -5.77 10.02 3.68
C VAL A 424 -5.10 10.52 2.41
N CYS A 425 -4.06 9.82 1.96
CA CYS A 425 -3.26 10.20 0.79
C CYS A 425 -2.83 9.02 -0.08
N VAL A 426 -3.34 7.81 0.18
CA VAL A 426 -3.02 6.60 -0.61
C VAL A 426 -4.32 5.94 -1.10
N PRO A 427 -4.52 5.77 -2.42
CA PRO A 427 -5.68 5.06 -2.97
C PRO A 427 -5.73 3.59 -2.55
N TYR A 428 -6.93 3.05 -2.37
CA TYR A 428 -7.09 1.62 -2.05
C TYR A 428 -6.65 0.74 -3.22
N GLN A 429 -6.93 1.16 -4.46
CA GLN A 429 -6.47 0.49 -5.67
C GLN A 429 -4.94 0.33 -5.72
N PHE A 430 -4.18 1.30 -5.23
CA PHE A 430 -2.73 1.21 -5.15
C PHE A 430 -2.28 0.08 -4.21
N ILE A 431 -2.88 0.00 -3.02
CA ILE A 431 -2.60 -1.07 -2.04
C ILE A 431 -2.95 -2.44 -2.64
N TYR A 432 -4.11 -2.54 -3.30
CA TYR A 432 -4.53 -3.75 -3.98
C TYR A 432 -3.52 -4.20 -5.05
N LEU A 433 -3.03 -3.28 -5.90
CA LEU A 433 -2.03 -3.60 -6.94
C LEU A 433 -0.69 -4.04 -6.33
N MET A 434 -0.23 -3.36 -5.28
CA MET A 434 0.97 -3.73 -4.53
C MET A 434 0.87 -5.13 -3.92
N LEU A 435 -0.28 -5.48 -3.34
CA LEU A 435 -0.52 -6.82 -2.80
C LEU A 435 -0.60 -7.87 -3.90
N THR A 436 -1.33 -7.58 -4.96
CA THR A 436 -1.52 -8.51 -6.09
C THR A 436 -0.18 -8.85 -6.72
N THR A 437 0.63 -7.85 -7.06
CA THR A 437 1.95 -8.10 -7.68
C THR A 437 2.90 -8.84 -6.72
N THR A 438 2.84 -8.54 -5.42
CA THR A 438 3.64 -9.23 -4.40
C THR A 438 3.27 -10.71 -4.33
N LEU A 439 1.99 -11.04 -4.20
CA LEU A 439 1.54 -12.43 -4.12
C LEU A 439 1.82 -13.19 -5.41
N VAL A 440 1.60 -12.56 -6.57
CA VAL A 440 1.90 -13.16 -7.88
C VAL A 440 3.36 -13.57 -7.98
N HIS A 441 4.29 -12.70 -7.62
CA HIS A 441 5.72 -13.02 -7.76
C HIS A 441 6.23 -13.93 -6.65
N PHE A 442 5.73 -13.82 -5.42
CA PHE A 442 6.11 -14.73 -4.34
C PHE A 442 5.65 -16.15 -4.65
N PHE A 443 4.34 -16.32 -4.83
CA PHE A 443 3.72 -17.65 -4.93
C PHE A 443 3.70 -18.21 -6.36
N GLY A 444 3.90 -17.37 -7.37
CA GLY A 444 4.20 -17.84 -8.73
C GLY A 444 5.64 -18.34 -8.89
N THR A 445 6.51 -18.03 -7.93
CA THR A 445 7.87 -18.57 -7.84
C THR A 445 7.97 -19.54 -6.65
N ALA A 446 9.17 -19.76 -6.11
CA ALA A 446 9.44 -20.83 -5.15
C ALA A 446 9.07 -20.48 -3.69
N TRP A 447 8.45 -19.33 -3.40
CA TRP A 447 8.17 -18.92 -2.02
C TRP A 447 6.97 -19.63 -1.40
N GLU A 448 7.12 -20.00 -0.14
CA GLU A 448 6.11 -20.65 0.67
C GLU A 448 6.07 -20.00 2.05
N SER A 449 4.85 -19.77 2.54
CA SER A 449 4.56 -19.36 3.91
C SER A 449 4.35 -20.57 4.81
N TYR A 450 4.91 -20.51 6.03
CA TYR A 450 4.81 -21.60 7.01
C TYR A 450 4.67 -21.05 8.42
N LEU A 451 4.05 -21.83 9.31
CA LEU A 451 3.93 -21.50 10.72
C LEU A 451 5.26 -21.78 11.42
N THR A 452 5.75 -20.81 12.20
CA THR A 452 7.00 -20.99 12.95
C THR A 452 6.83 -21.82 14.22
N ASP A 453 5.60 -21.94 14.69
CA ASP A 453 5.25 -22.76 15.86
C ASP A 453 4.77 -24.13 15.39
N GLU A 454 5.60 -25.15 15.58
CA GLU A 454 5.32 -26.53 15.18
C GLU A 454 4.15 -27.16 15.95
N GLN A 455 3.72 -26.55 17.07
CA GLN A 455 2.57 -27.04 17.83
C GLN A 455 1.24 -26.71 17.14
N ILE A 456 1.23 -25.69 16.27
CA ILE A 456 0.04 -25.27 15.55
C ILE A 456 -0.06 -26.09 14.27
N LYS A 457 -1.06 -26.97 14.22
CA LYS A 457 -1.29 -27.82 13.04
C LYS A 457 -1.93 -27.02 11.92
N PRO A 458 -1.40 -27.11 10.68
CA PRO A 458 -2.08 -26.56 9.51
C PRO A 458 -3.46 -27.19 9.31
N ASP A 459 -4.39 -26.39 8.82
CA ASP A 459 -5.75 -26.78 8.51
C ASP A 459 -5.91 -26.99 7.00
N TYR A 460 -6.15 -28.24 6.62
CA TYR A 460 -6.30 -28.68 5.23
C TYR A 460 -7.76 -28.68 4.76
N THR A 461 -8.69 -28.11 5.52
CA THR A 461 -10.07 -27.91 5.09
C THR A 461 -10.22 -26.69 4.19
N ASP A 462 -11.23 -26.71 3.32
CA ASP A 462 -11.60 -25.55 2.50
C ASP A 462 -12.55 -24.60 3.23
N ASP A 463 -12.86 -24.90 4.50
CA ASP A 463 -13.77 -24.13 5.35
C ASP A 463 -13.18 -22.78 5.71
N SER A 464 -14.05 -21.84 6.06
CA SER A 464 -13.66 -20.52 6.55
C SER A 464 -12.73 -20.60 7.77
N LEU A 465 -11.89 -19.60 7.96
CA LEU A 465 -10.99 -19.50 9.11
C LEU A 465 -11.62 -18.58 10.18
N ILE A 466 -11.63 -19.03 11.44
CA ILE A 466 -12.02 -18.15 12.55
C ILE A 466 -10.92 -17.09 12.72
N TRP A 467 -11.30 -15.83 12.50
CA TRP A 467 -10.41 -14.69 12.56
C TRP A 467 -10.17 -14.25 14.01
N SER A 468 -8.90 -14.00 14.33
CA SER A 468 -8.45 -13.42 15.60
C SER A 468 -7.42 -12.33 15.32
N ASN A 469 -7.39 -11.30 16.17
CA ASN A 469 -6.34 -10.28 16.13
C ASN A 469 -4.98 -10.85 16.57
N ASP A 470 -4.99 -11.95 17.34
CA ASP A 470 -3.81 -12.67 17.80
C ASP A 470 -3.52 -13.84 16.85
N LEU A 471 -3.04 -13.51 15.66
CA LEU A 471 -2.63 -14.50 14.67
C LEU A 471 -1.31 -15.19 15.08
N PRO A 472 -1.14 -16.49 14.77
CA PRO A 472 0.11 -17.18 15.02
C PRO A 472 1.23 -16.61 14.16
N LYS A 473 2.47 -16.87 14.57
CA LYS A 473 3.64 -16.40 13.81
C LYS A 473 3.85 -17.25 12.57
N ALA A 474 3.93 -16.59 11.44
CA ALA A 474 4.32 -17.17 10.16
C ALA A 474 5.62 -16.54 9.65
N ASP A 475 6.32 -17.27 8.80
CA ASP A 475 7.53 -16.84 8.10
C ASP A 475 7.50 -17.33 6.65
N LEU A 476 8.49 -16.93 5.86
CA LEU A 476 8.64 -17.26 4.46
C LEU A 476 9.91 -18.09 4.24
N ARG A 477 9.81 -19.09 3.36
CA ARG A 477 10.96 -19.88 2.88
C ARG A 477 10.89 -20.03 1.36
N ILE A 478 12.04 -20.33 0.78
CA ILE A 478 12.14 -20.72 -0.63
C ILE A 478 12.20 -22.24 -0.66
N ASN A 479 11.18 -22.85 -1.26
CA ASN A 479 11.13 -24.29 -1.47
C ASN A 479 11.78 -24.59 -2.83
N PHE A 480 13.08 -24.88 -2.83
CA PHE A 480 13.77 -25.36 -4.02
C PHE A 480 13.26 -26.80 -4.29
N PRO A 481 12.71 -27.08 -5.49
CA PRO A 481 12.31 -28.43 -5.84
C PRO A 481 13.48 -29.42 -5.86
#